data_AF-A0A6G0UAN0-F1
#
_entry.id   AF-A0A6G0UAN0-F1
#
_cell.length_a   1.000
_cell.length_b   1.000
_cell.length_c   1.000
_cell.angle_alpha   90.00
_cell.angle_beta   90.00
_cell.angle_gamma   90.00
#
_symmetry.space_group_name_H-M   'P 1'
#
loop_
_entity.id
_entity.type
_entity.pdbx_description
1 polymer ?
#
loop_
_entity_poly.entity_id
_entity_poly.type
_entity_poly.pdbx_seq_one_letter_code
_entity_poly.pdbx_strand_id
1 'polypeptide(L)'
;LVPKPSIYYPDFIASNQEDRANNIIPGNSKWEHLEKIRKDIREFKEKHKLENVIVLWTANTERYTVIQEGLNTTSEEILKSVKENNSEISPSNIFAIAAILEGAHYINGSPQNTLIPGIMELAEKNSVFVGGDDFKSGQTKIKSALVDFLVSSGLKPESIVSYNHLGNNDGKNLSEARQFRSKEISKSSVVDDMVSANNILFEDGKKPDHCIVIKYVPFVG
;
A
#
# COMPACT_ATOMS: atom_id res chain seq x y z
N LEU A 1 -1.82 -1.85 26.12
CA LEU A 1 -2.66 -2.02 24.92
C LEU A 1 -2.20 -3.28 24.20
N VAL A 2 -3.08 -4.26 23.99
CA VAL A 2 -2.77 -5.48 23.21
C VAL A 2 -3.54 -5.39 21.89
N PRO A 3 -2.90 -5.54 20.72
CA PRO A 3 -3.60 -5.50 19.43
C PRO A 3 -4.66 -6.60 19.32
N LYS A 4 -5.78 -6.29 18.64
CA LYS A 4 -6.75 -7.33 18.24
C LYS A 4 -6.10 -8.33 17.27
N PRO A 5 -6.58 -9.58 17.21
CA PRO A 5 -6.18 -10.52 16.16
C PRO A 5 -6.45 -9.94 14.77
N SER A 6 -5.59 -10.26 13.81
CA SER A 6 -5.69 -9.75 12.43
C SER A 6 -5.77 -10.87 11.39
N ILE A 7 -6.04 -10.49 10.15
CA ILE A 7 -6.02 -11.37 8.99
C ILE A 7 -4.55 -11.65 8.61
N TYR A 8 -4.21 -12.91 8.36
CA TYR A 8 -2.91 -13.31 7.86
C TYR A 8 -3.06 -14.25 6.67
N TYR A 9 -2.67 -13.76 5.48
CA TYR A 9 -2.55 -14.57 4.26
C TYR A 9 -1.06 -14.65 3.90
N PRO A 10 -0.39 -15.80 4.13
CA PRO A 10 1.07 -15.90 4.02
C PRO A 10 1.67 -15.43 2.69
N ASP A 11 0.98 -15.68 1.58
CA ASP A 11 1.46 -15.35 0.22
C ASP A 11 1.62 -13.83 -0.04
N PHE A 12 0.98 -12.97 0.77
CA PHE A 12 0.99 -11.53 0.52
C PHE A 12 2.22 -10.82 1.08
N ILE A 13 2.88 -11.36 2.10
CA ILE A 13 4.04 -10.76 2.75
C ILE A 13 5.26 -11.70 2.67
N ALA A 14 6.41 -11.25 3.17
CA ALA A 14 7.60 -12.08 3.16
C ALA A 14 7.39 -13.34 4.02
N SER A 15 7.81 -14.49 3.51
CA SER A 15 7.77 -15.78 4.22
C SER A 15 8.44 -15.72 5.60
N ASN A 16 9.47 -14.87 5.75
CA ASN A 16 10.18 -14.65 7.01
C ASN A 16 9.38 -13.94 8.12
N GLN A 17 8.09 -13.67 7.89
CA GLN A 17 7.13 -13.15 8.86
C GLN A 17 6.30 -14.26 9.54
N GLU A 18 6.40 -15.52 9.10
CA GLU A 18 5.62 -16.65 9.62
C GLU A 18 5.75 -16.80 11.13
N ASP A 19 6.98 -16.80 11.66
CA ASP A 19 7.27 -16.94 13.10
C ASP A 19 6.64 -15.83 13.96
N ARG A 20 6.30 -14.68 13.35
CA ARG A 20 5.69 -13.54 14.04
C ARG A 20 4.17 -13.68 14.17
N ALA A 21 3.53 -14.46 13.30
CA ALA A 21 2.09 -14.49 13.15
C ALA A 21 1.42 -15.41 14.21
N ASN A 22 1.24 -14.90 15.44
CA ASN A 22 0.61 -15.63 16.54
C ASN A 22 -0.74 -15.07 17.02
N ASN A 23 -1.24 -14.00 16.38
CA ASN A 23 -2.46 -13.29 16.76
C ASN A 23 -3.38 -13.14 15.54
N ILE A 24 -3.93 -14.26 15.08
CA ILE A 24 -4.63 -14.38 13.79
C ILE A 24 -6.12 -14.65 14.01
N ILE A 25 -6.97 -14.06 13.16
CA ILE A 25 -8.40 -14.42 13.06
C ILE A 25 -8.49 -15.82 12.45
N PRO A 26 -9.13 -16.80 13.11
CA PRO A 26 -9.19 -18.16 12.60
C PRO A 26 -10.07 -18.28 11.36
N GLY A 27 -9.83 -19.33 10.57
CA GLY A 27 -10.59 -19.65 9.36
C GLY A 27 -9.89 -19.22 8.08
N ASN A 28 -10.45 -19.63 6.95
CA ASN A 28 -9.95 -19.30 5.61
C ASN A 28 -10.98 -18.52 4.78
N SER A 29 -12.17 -18.26 5.35
CA SER A 29 -13.23 -17.53 4.66
C SER A 29 -12.96 -16.04 4.71
N LYS A 30 -12.59 -15.47 3.56
CA LYS A 30 -12.35 -14.03 3.38
C LYS A 30 -13.60 -13.20 3.69
N TRP A 31 -14.79 -13.75 3.45
CA TRP A 31 -16.04 -13.11 3.83
C TRP A 31 -16.24 -13.07 5.35
N GLU A 32 -15.91 -14.16 6.07
CA GLU A 32 -15.96 -14.15 7.54
C GLU A 32 -14.92 -13.20 8.13
N HIS A 33 -13.72 -13.13 7.53
CA HIS A 33 -12.70 -12.16 7.90
C HIS A 33 -13.19 -10.72 7.67
N LEU A 34 -13.83 -10.43 6.54
CA LEU A 34 -14.44 -9.13 6.27
C LEU A 34 -15.46 -8.75 7.36
N GLU A 35 -16.41 -9.64 7.64
CA GLU A 35 -17.43 -9.40 8.67
C GLU A 35 -16.83 -9.23 10.06
N LYS A 36 -15.73 -9.93 10.37
CA LYS A 36 -15.00 -9.76 11.62
C LYS A 36 -14.39 -8.37 11.75
N ILE A 37 -13.70 -7.87 10.73
CA ILE A 37 -13.11 -6.52 10.74
C ILE A 37 -14.21 -5.45 10.79
N ARG A 38 -15.30 -5.62 10.04
CA ARG A 38 -16.47 -4.74 10.10
C ARG A 38 -17.05 -4.66 11.51
N LYS A 39 -17.21 -5.81 12.18
CA LYS A 39 -17.63 -5.87 13.58
C LYS A 39 -16.66 -5.14 14.51
N ASP A 40 -15.34 -5.33 14.34
CA ASP A 40 -14.34 -4.65 15.16
C ASP A 40 -14.38 -3.11 15.02
N ILE A 41 -14.66 -2.59 13.81
CA ILE A 41 -14.84 -1.16 13.55
C ILE A 41 -16.09 -0.64 14.25
N ARG A 42 -17.24 -1.33 14.13
CA ARG A 42 -18.50 -0.95 14.80
C ARG A 42 -18.36 -0.92 16.31
N GLU A 43 -17.81 -1.98 16.89
CA GLU A 43 -17.59 -2.08 18.33
C GLU A 43 -16.64 -0.97 18.84
N PHE A 44 -15.60 -0.65 18.08
CA PHE A 44 -14.68 0.44 18.42
C PHE A 44 -15.40 1.80 18.39
N LYS A 45 -16.19 2.07 17.34
CA LYS A 45 -16.98 3.29 17.21
C LYS A 45 -17.97 3.46 18.36
N GLU A 46 -18.73 2.41 18.66
CA GLU A 46 -19.76 2.42 19.71
C GLU A 46 -19.14 2.58 21.11
N LYS A 47 -18.14 1.75 21.44
CA LYS A 47 -17.48 1.76 22.75
C LYS A 47 -16.93 3.13 23.12
N HIS A 48 -16.43 3.86 22.13
CA HIS A 48 -15.80 5.16 22.31
C HIS A 48 -16.71 6.34 21.92
N LYS A 49 -17.97 6.07 21.53
CA LYS A 49 -18.94 7.07 21.08
C LYS A 49 -18.36 8.01 20.02
N LEU A 50 -17.66 7.43 19.04
CA LEU A 50 -16.98 8.19 18.00
C LEU A 50 -17.95 8.54 16.87
N GLU A 51 -17.89 9.77 16.40
CA GLU A 51 -18.63 10.21 15.22
C GLU A 51 -17.95 9.71 13.94
N ASN A 52 -16.62 9.80 13.90
CA ASN A 52 -15.77 9.48 12.76
C ASN A 52 -14.72 8.43 13.12
N VAL A 53 -14.42 7.54 12.18
CA VAL A 53 -13.39 6.51 12.30
C VAL A 53 -12.51 6.55 11.06
N ILE A 54 -11.19 6.47 11.27
CA ILE A 54 -10.20 6.35 10.20
C ILE A 54 -9.43 5.05 10.43
N VAL A 55 -9.36 4.22 9.41
CA VAL A 55 -8.54 3.02 9.37
C VAL A 55 -7.28 3.34 8.58
N LEU A 56 -6.11 3.09 9.17
CA LEU A 56 -4.82 3.32 8.51
C LEU A 56 -4.04 2.02 8.46
N TRP A 57 -3.59 1.65 7.26
CA TRP A 57 -2.68 0.53 7.06
C TRP A 57 -1.24 0.98 7.29
N THR A 58 -0.64 0.44 8.35
CA THR A 58 0.79 0.59 8.67
C THR A 58 1.44 -0.77 8.96
N ALA A 59 0.88 -1.84 8.39
CA ALA A 59 1.43 -3.18 8.51
C ALA A 59 2.53 -3.43 7.46
N ASN A 60 3.05 -4.66 7.43
CA ASN A 60 4.02 -5.10 6.44
C ASN A 60 3.61 -4.72 5.01
N THR A 61 4.61 -4.39 4.18
CA THR A 61 4.40 -4.19 2.74
C THR A 61 3.95 -5.51 2.12
N GLU A 62 2.79 -5.48 1.46
CA GLU A 62 2.31 -6.61 0.68
C GLU A 62 2.88 -6.58 -0.74
N ARG A 63 2.85 -7.73 -1.42
CA ARG A 63 2.99 -7.76 -2.88
C ARG A 63 1.80 -7.08 -3.56
N TYR A 64 1.93 -6.77 -4.83
CA TYR A 64 0.79 -6.32 -5.63
C TYR A 64 -0.20 -7.47 -5.88
N THR A 65 -1.49 -7.11 -5.93
CA THR A 65 -2.56 -7.95 -6.49
C THR A 65 -2.67 -7.76 -7.99
N VAL A 66 -3.15 -8.78 -8.69
CA VAL A 66 -3.51 -8.67 -10.11
C VAL A 66 -4.79 -7.84 -10.25
N ILE A 67 -4.83 -6.91 -11.21
CA ILE A 67 -6.03 -6.16 -11.58
C ILE A 67 -6.60 -6.76 -12.86
N GLN A 68 -7.84 -7.25 -12.82
CA GLN A 68 -8.47 -7.95 -13.95
C GLN A 68 -10.00 -7.83 -13.92
N GLU A 69 -10.62 -7.70 -15.09
CA GLU A 69 -12.08 -7.78 -15.25
C GLU A 69 -12.63 -9.11 -14.73
N GLY A 70 -13.79 -9.06 -14.08
CA GLY A 70 -14.40 -10.20 -13.38
C GLY A 70 -13.77 -10.54 -12.03
N LEU A 71 -12.65 -9.89 -11.66
CA LEU A 71 -11.97 -10.09 -10.37
C LEU A 71 -12.16 -8.88 -9.44
N ASN A 72 -11.74 -7.69 -9.86
CA ASN A 72 -11.64 -6.54 -8.94
C ASN A 72 -11.65 -5.16 -9.61
N THR A 73 -12.18 -5.08 -10.82
CA THR A 73 -12.27 -3.80 -11.55
C THR A 73 -13.53 -3.00 -11.21
N THR A 74 -14.58 -3.66 -10.70
CA THR A 74 -15.80 -3.01 -10.21
C THR A 74 -16.09 -3.34 -8.74
N SER A 75 -16.93 -2.54 -8.10
CA SER A 75 -17.35 -2.72 -6.70
C SER A 75 -18.10 -4.04 -6.49
N GLU A 76 -18.88 -4.47 -7.49
CA GLU A 76 -19.63 -5.72 -7.49
C GLU A 76 -18.69 -6.91 -7.63
N GLU A 77 -17.70 -6.82 -8.53
CA GLU A 77 -16.67 -7.84 -8.73
C GLU A 77 -15.83 -8.04 -7.47
N ILE A 78 -15.32 -6.97 -6.86
CA ILE A 78 -14.47 -7.12 -5.68
C ILE A 78 -15.22 -7.76 -4.52
N LEU A 79 -16.48 -7.38 -4.28
CA LEU A 79 -17.31 -8.00 -3.24
C LEU A 79 -17.64 -9.46 -3.55
N LYS A 80 -17.87 -9.80 -4.81
CA LYS A 80 -18.06 -11.19 -5.27
C LYS A 80 -16.78 -12.01 -5.05
N SER A 81 -15.62 -11.50 -5.44
CA SER A 81 -14.33 -12.16 -5.27
C SER A 81 -13.96 -12.42 -3.81
N VAL A 82 -14.36 -11.53 -2.89
CA VAL A 82 -14.24 -11.80 -1.44
C VAL A 82 -15.11 -12.99 -1.04
N LYS A 83 -16.37 -13.04 -1.46
CA LYS A 83 -17.30 -14.15 -1.16
C LYS A 83 -16.82 -15.48 -1.72
N GLU A 84 -16.20 -15.45 -2.90
CA GLU A 84 -15.66 -16.63 -3.58
C GLU A 84 -14.26 -17.03 -3.10
N ASN A 85 -13.72 -16.38 -2.06
CA ASN A 85 -12.39 -16.65 -1.49
C ASN A 85 -11.25 -16.55 -2.51
N ASN A 86 -11.37 -15.65 -3.50
CA ASN A 86 -10.39 -15.56 -4.58
C ASN A 86 -8.98 -15.24 -4.04
N SER A 87 -7.96 -15.92 -4.55
CA SER A 87 -6.57 -15.83 -4.06
C SER A 87 -5.97 -14.42 -4.16
N GLU A 88 -6.37 -13.63 -5.17
CA GLU A 88 -5.86 -12.28 -5.41
C GLU A 88 -6.53 -11.18 -4.57
N ILE A 89 -7.29 -11.56 -3.54
CA ILE A 89 -7.80 -10.63 -2.52
C ILE A 89 -6.84 -10.58 -1.34
N SER A 90 -6.12 -9.46 -1.18
CA SER A 90 -5.16 -9.31 -0.09
C SER A 90 -5.83 -9.03 1.26
N PRO A 91 -5.12 -9.21 2.39
CA PRO A 91 -5.58 -8.70 3.68
C PRO A 91 -5.89 -7.20 3.63
N SER A 92 -5.04 -6.37 3.01
CA SER A 92 -5.31 -4.94 2.88
C SER A 92 -6.58 -4.61 2.08
N ASN A 93 -6.94 -5.40 1.06
CA ASN A 93 -8.23 -5.25 0.38
C ASN A 93 -9.39 -5.51 1.34
N ILE A 94 -9.32 -6.53 2.20
CA ILE A 94 -10.37 -6.81 3.19
C ILE A 94 -10.52 -5.64 4.18
N PHE A 95 -9.42 -5.07 4.67
CA PHE A 95 -9.47 -3.91 5.57
C PHE A 95 -10.06 -2.67 4.89
N ALA A 96 -9.69 -2.39 3.64
CA ALA A 96 -10.24 -1.28 2.87
C ALA A 96 -11.76 -1.44 2.67
N ILE A 97 -12.20 -2.61 2.21
CA ILE A 97 -13.63 -2.91 2.01
C ILE A 97 -14.38 -2.83 3.35
N ALA A 98 -13.83 -3.37 4.44
CA ALA A 98 -14.44 -3.30 5.76
C ALA A 98 -14.61 -1.85 6.24
N ALA A 99 -13.59 -1.02 6.08
CA ALA A 99 -13.64 0.39 6.45
C ALA A 99 -14.74 1.11 5.66
N ILE A 100 -14.76 0.92 4.33
CA ILE A 100 -15.73 1.56 3.44
C ILE A 100 -17.16 1.17 3.79
N LEU A 101 -17.43 -0.12 3.98
CA LEU A 101 -18.78 -0.63 4.31
C LEU A 101 -19.27 -0.21 5.71
N GLU A 102 -18.38 0.22 6.59
CA GLU A 102 -18.71 0.75 7.93
C GLU A 102 -18.69 2.29 7.98
N GLY A 103 -18.57 2.96 6.83
CA GLY A 103 -18.51 4.41 6.74
C GLY A 103 -17.23 5.02 7.32
N ALA A 104 -16.19 4.21 7.54
CA ALA A 104 -14.88 4.67 7.98
C ALA A 104 -14.00 5.04 6.77
N HIS A 105 -13.15 6.05 6.93
CA HIS A 105 -12.16 6.39 5.91
C HIS A 105 -10.98 5.43 5.95
N TYR A 106 -10.33 5.19 4.81
CA TYR A 106 -9.19 4.28 4.73
C TYR A 106 -7.94 4.96 4.17
N ILE A 107 -6.79 4.78 4.84
CA ILE A 107 -5.49 5.31 4.41
C ILE A 107 -4.52 4.15 4.23
N ASN A 108 -3.94 4.02 3.04
CA ASN A 108 -2.87 3.07 2.75
C ASN A 108 -1.49 3.72 2.94
N GLY A 109 -0.81 3.37 4.04
CA GLY A 109 0.54 3.85 4.34
C GLY A 109 1.68 3.01 3.72
N SER A 110 1.34 1.93 3.03
CA SER A 110 2.29 0.99 2.42
C SER A 110 2.17 1.00 0.89
N PRO A 111 3.14 0.45 0.14
CA PRO A 111 3.22 0.68 -1.31
C PRO A 111 2.43 -0.30 -2.16
N GLN A 112 1.77 -1.32 -1.57
CA GLN A 112 0.94 -2.23 -2.36
C GLN A 112 -0.27 -1.50 -2.96
N ASN A 113 -0.77 -1.99 -4.10
CA ASN A 113 -1.92 -1.45 -4.82
C ASN A 113 -3.27 -1.78 -4.16
N THR A 114 -3.47 -1.47 -2.87
CA THR A 114 -4.74 -1.78 -2.18
C THR A 114 -5.94 -1.08 -2.83
N LEU A 115 -5.76 0.15 -3.31
CA LEU A 115 -6.82 1.01 -3.86
C LEU A 115 -7.07 0.72 -5.35
N ILE A 116 -7.34 -0.55 -5.68
CA ILE A 116 -7.72 -1.01 -7.03
C ILE A 116 -9.08 -0.41 -7.48
N PRO A 117 -9.39 -0.40 -8.79
CA PRO A 117 -10.58 0.26 -9.33
C PRO A 117 -11.89 -0.12 -8.63
N GLY A 118 -12.12 -1.41 -8.34
CA GLY A 118 -13.34 -1.83 -7.66
C GLY A 118 -13.47 -1.32 -6.21
N ILE A 119 -12.35 -1.09 -5.53
CA ILE A 119 -12.34 -0.49 -4.17
C ILE A 119 -12.56 1.03 -4.25
N MET A 120 -11.99 1.69 -5.25
CA MET A 120 -12.25 3.12 -5.50
C MET A 120 -13.73 3.36 -5.81
N GLU A 121 -14.32 2.56 -6.69
CA GLU A 121 -15.76 2.64 -7.01
C GLU A 121 -16.62 2.35 -5.76
N LEU A 122 -16.24 1.37 -4.94
CA LEU A 122 -16.94 1.07 -3.68
C LEU A 122 -16.88 2.26 -2.71
N ALA A 123 -15.74 2.95 -2.61
CA ALA A 123 -15.58 4.13 -1.77
C ALA A 123 -16.48 5.29 -2.23
N GLU A 124 -16.54 5.53 -3.55
CA GLU A 124 -17.42 6.52 -4.16
C GLU A 124 -18.89 6.24 -3.86
N LYS A 125 -19.35 5.00 -4.07
CA LYS A 125 -20.73 4.57 -3.76
C LYS A 125 -21.13 4.75 -2.30
N ASN A 126 -20.17 4.62 -1.38
CA ASN A 126 -20.40 4.77 0.07
C ASN A 126 -20.08 6.17 0.60
N SER A 127 -19.67 7.11 -0.25
CA SER A 127 -19.31 8.49 0.13
C SER A 127 -18.25 8.56 1.24
N VAL A 128 -17.20 7.74 1.15
CA VAL A 128 -16.07 7.72 2.10
C VAL A 128 -14.76 8.08 1.43
N PHE A 129 -13.85 8.68 2.18
CA PHE A 129 -12.50 8.97 1.70
C PHE A 129 -11.60 7.74 1.74
N VAL A 130 -10.82 7.59 0.67
CA VAL A 130 -9.65 6.70 0.60
C VAL A 130 -8.43 7.52 0.21
N GLY A 131 -7.25 7.15 0.71
CA GLY A 131 -6.00 7.86 0.39
C GLY A 131 -4.76 6.98 0.50
N GLY A 132 -3.75 7.28 -0.28
CA GLY A 132 -2.54 6.46 -0.46
C GLY A 132 -1.79 6.88 -1.72
N ASP A 133 -0.72 6.18 -2.13
CA ASP A 133 -0.08 5.02 -1.48
C ASP A 133 1.34 5.37 -1.02
N ASP A 134 1.81 4.64 0.00
CA ASP A 134 3.13 4.73 0.62
C ASP A 134 3.47 6.05 1.36
N PHE A 135 4.01 5.94 2.57
CA PHE A 135 4.47 7.10 3.32
C PHE A 135 5.71 7.76 2.68
N LYS A 136 5.57 9.02 2.27
CA LYS A 136 6.67 9.88 1.84
C LYS A 136 7.41 10.52 3.03
N SER A 137 8.23 9.73 3.72
CA SER A 137 8.86 10.12 4.99
C SER A 137 10.22 10.84 4.85
N GLY A 138 11.17 10.25 4.11
CA GLY A 138 12.58 10.66 4.10
C GLY A 138 13.17 10.88 2.70
N GLN A 139 13.90 9.89 2.19
CA GLN A 139 14.63 10.00 0.91
C GLN A 139 13.73 10.44 -0.25
N THR A 140 12.55 9.84 -0.41
CA THR A 140 11.59 10.20 -1.48
C THR A 140 11.08 11.64 -1.33
N LYS A 141 10.91 12.13 -0.08
CA LYS A 141 10.51 13.51 0.18
C LYS A 141 11.55 14.50 -0.32
N ILE A 142 12.82 14.27 0.04
CA ILE A 142 13.94 15.09 -0.42
C ILE A 142 14.09 15.00 -1.94
N LYS A 143 14.01 13.79 -2.52
CA LYS A 143 14.09 13.56 -3.97
C LYS A 143 13.04 14.39 -4.71
N SER A 144 11.78 14.38 -4.27
CA SER A 144 10.71 15.14 -4.93
C SER A 144 11.00 16.64 -4.95
N ALA A 145 11.45 17.22 -3.83
CA ALA A 145 11.75 18.65 -3.75
C ALA A 145 13.03 19.01 -4.55
N LEU A 146 14.04 18.14 -4.53
CA LEU A 146 15.31 18.39 -5.20
C LEU A 146 15.16 18.33 -6.73
N VAL A 147 14.47 17.32 -7.26
CA VAL A 147 14.28 17.17 -8.71
C VAL A 147 13.43 18.31 -9.27
N ASP A 148 12.35 18.68 -8.57
CA ASP A 148 11.54 19.85 -8.91
C ASP A 148 12.36 21.14 -8.98
N PHE A 149 13.19 21.40 -7.96
CA PHE A 149 14.10 22.55 -7.95
C PHE A 149 15.08 22.55 -9.12
N LEU A 150 15.72 21.40 -9.42
CA LEU A 150 16.70 21.29 -10.51
C LEU A 150 16.06 21.56 -11.88
N VAL A 151 14.93 20.91 -12.17
CA VAL A 151 14.21 21.07 -13.44
C VAL A 151 13.69 22.50 -13.60
N SER A 152 13.13 23.08 -12.53
CA SER A 152 12.67 24.47 -12.50
C SER A 152 13.80 25.47 -12.72
N SER A 153 15.03 25.12 -12.35
CA SER A 153 16.24 25.93 -12.56
C SER A 153 16.86 25.76 -13.95
N GLY A 154 16.24 24.97 -14.84
CA GLY A 154 16.79 24.68 -16.17
C GLY A 154 17.93 23.68 -16.16
N LEU A 155 18.12 22.92 -15.08
CA LEU A 155 19.13 21.87 -14.98
C LEU A 155 18.47 20.53 -15.29
N LYS A 156 19.11 19.73 -16.15
CA LYS A 156 18.62 18.41 -16.55
C LYS A 156 19.27 17.30 -15.70
N PRO A 157 18.53 16.62 -14.82
CA PRO A 157 18.98 15.37 -14.23
C PRO A 157 19.18 14.30 -15.32
N GLU A 158 20.37 13.72 -15.38
CA GLU A 158 20.69 12.62 -16.30
C GLU A 158 20.71 11.25 -15.59
N SER A 159 21.03 11.22 -14.28
CA SER A 159 21.08 10.00 -13.49
C SER A 159 20.73 10.23 -12.02
N ILE A 160 19.93 9.34 -11.44
CA ILE A 160 19.47 9.36 -10.05
C ILE A 160 19.64 7.95 -9.47
N VAL A 161 20.59 7.78 -8.55
CA VAL A 161 20.84 6.49 -7.88
C VAL A 161 20.54 6.61 -6.40
N SER A 162 19.63 5.78 -5.89
CA SER A 162 19.04 5.89 -4.55
C SER A 162 19.24 4.61 -3.74
N TYR A 163 20.30 4.58 -2.92
CA TYR A 163 20.58 3.48 -2.00
C TYR A 163 19.94 3.69 -0.63
N ASN A 164 19.43 2.62 -0.04
CA ASN A 164 18.92 2.59 1.34
C ASN A 164 19.32 1.26 2.00
N HIS A 165 19.57 1.30 3.30
CA HIS A 165 19.67 0.10 4.13
C HIS A 165 19.06 0.35 5.51
N LEU A 166 18.41 -0.69 6.06
CA LEU A 166 17.70 -0.66 7.34
C LEU A 166 17.64 -2.07 7.94
N GLY A 167 17.64 -2.20 9.27
CA GLY A 167 17.72 -3.47 9.99
C GLY A 167 16.41 -3.90 10.68
N ASN A 168 15.36 -3.09 10.55
CA ASN A 168 14.11 -3.28 11.26
C ASN A 168 13.22 -4.27 10.49
N ASN A 169 12.02 -4.54 11.02
CA ASN A 169 11.12 -5.48 10.38
C ASN A 169 10.61 -5.03 9.00
N ASP A 170 10.61 -3.73 8.70
CA ASP A 170 10.32 -3.23 7.35
C ASP A 170 11.42 -3.68 6.39
N GLY A 171 12.69 -3.44 6.74
CA GLY A 171 13.83 -3.96 5.98
C GLY A 171 13.82 -5.48 5.83
N LYS A 172 13.50 -6.22 6.90
CA LYS A 172 13.39 -7.68 6.89
C LYS A 172 12.29 -8.17 5.94
N ASN A 173 11.14 -7.50 5.91
CA ASN A 173 10.05 -7.83 5.00
C ASN A 173 10.39 -7.49 3.54
N LEU A 174 11.08 -6.37 3.33
CA LEU A 174 11.51 -5.91 2.00
C LEU A 174 12.71 -6.69 1.44
N SER A 175 13.24 -7.69 2.16
CA SER A 175 14.30 -8.54 1.63
C SER A 175 13.82 -9.52 0.56
N GLU A 176 12.52 -9.80 0.51
CA GLU A 176 11.90 -10.66 -0.51
C GLU A 176 11.43 -9.84 -1.72
N ALA A 177 11.63 -10.42 -2.92
CA ALA A 177 11.54 -9.69 -4.18
C ALA A 177 10.13 -9.13 -4.47
N ARG A 178 9.07 -9.87 -4.14
CA ARG A 178 7.68 -9.45 -4.40
C ARG A 178 7.29 -8.22 -3.57
N GLN A 179 7.78 -8.13 -2.33
CA GLN A 179 7.55 -7.00 -1.43
C GLN A 179 8.46 -5.82 -1.80
N PHE A 180 9.72 -6.08 -2.18
CA PHE A 180 10.62 -5.05 -2.70
C PHE A 180 10.04 -4.37 -3.95
N ARG A 181 9.46 -5.14 -4.87
CA ARG A 181 8.89 -4.63 -6.13
C ARG A 181 7.81 -3.57 -5.88
N SER A 182 6.95 -3.75 -4.87
CA SER A 182 5.96 -2.75 -4.48
C SER A 182 6.63 -1.41 -4.12
N LYS A 183 7.69 -1.48 -3.30
CA LYS A 183 8.43 -0.29 -2.82
C LYS A 183 9.28 0.35 -3.91
N GLU A 184 9.76 -0.43 -4.87
CA GLU A 184 10.53 0.04 -6.01
C GLU A 184 9.66 0.92 -6.91
N ILE A 185 8.46 0.44 -7.28
CA ILE A 185 7.53 1.15 -8.17
C ILE A 185 7.16 2.54 -7.60
N SER A 186 6.75 2.60 -6.33
CA SER A 186 6.35 3.85 -5.65
C SER A 186 7.51 4.85 -5.50
N LYS A 187 8.76 4.37 -5.37
CA LYS A 187 9.95 5.23 -5.25
C LYS A 187 10.47 5.69 -6.61
N SER A 188 10.19 4.97 -7.70
CA SER A 188 10.61 5.33 -9.05
C SER A 188 9.71 6.36 -9.71
N SER A 189 8.39 6.30 -9.47
CA SER A 189 7.42 7.16 -10.17
C SER A 189 7.50 8.65 -9.82
N VAL A 190 8.18 9.02 -8.73
CA VAL A 190 8.22 10.39 -8.19
C VAL A 190 8.94 11.43 -9.05
N VAL A 191 9.56 11.03 -10.16
CA VAL A 191 10.25 11.94 -11.09
C VAL A 191 9.56 12.03 -12.46
N ASP A 192 8.51 11.25 -12.69
CA ASP A 192 7.90 11.07 -14.00
C ASP A 192 7.16 12.33 -14.48
N ASP A 193 6.48 13.02 -13.57
CA ASP A 193 5.78 14.28 -13.84
C ASP A 193 6.76 15.42 -14.13
N MET A 194 7.88 15.50 -13.39
CA MET A 194 8.92 16.51 -13.61
C MET A 194 9.62 16.36 -14.96
N VAL A 195 9.88 15.12 -15.40
CA VAL A 195 10.39 14.85 -16.76
C VAL A 195 9.37 15.31 -17.81
N SER A 196 8.08 15.04 -17.57
CA SER A 196 6.99 15.38 -18.49
C SER A 196 6.68 16.89 -18.54
N ALA A 197 7.04 17.64 -17.50
CA ALA A 197 6.75 19.07 -17.38
C ALA A 197 7.68 19.96 -18.20
N ASN A 198 8.86 19.47 -18.62
CA ASN A 198 9.88 20.28 -19.29
C ASN A 198 10.42 19.63 -20.57
N ASN A 199 9.69 19.84 -21.67
CA ASN A 199 10.04 19.33 -22.99
C ASN A 199 11.28 20.00 -23.62
N ILE A 200 11.85 21.04 -23.01
CA ILE A 200 13.13 21.63 -23.46
C ILE A 200 14.29 20.79 -22.93
N LEU A 201 14.23 20.38 -21.66
CA LEU A 201 15.27 19.53 -21.06
C LEU A 201 15.10 18.07 -21.51
N PHE A 202 13.86 17.62 -21.69
CA PHE A 202 13.50 16.25 -22.02
C PHE A 202 12.75 16.16 -23.35
N GLU A 203 13.40 16.60 -24.44
CA GLU A 203 12.79 16.70 -25.79
C GLU A 203 12.13 15.38 -26.26
N ASP A 204 12.74 14.23 -25.96
CA ASP A 204 12.22 12.91 -26.34
C ASP A 204 11.41 12.22 -25.21
N GLY A 205 11.12 12.94 -24.11
CA GLY A 205 10.55 12.34 -22.90
C GLY A 205 11.46 11.30 -22.23
N LYS A 206 12.73 11.23 -22.65
CA LYS A 206 13.70 10.26 -22.14
C LYS A 206 13.95 10.52 -20.66
N LYS A 207 13.56 9.56 -19.81
CA LYS A 207 13.78 9.60 -18.37
C LYS A 207 15.28 9.47 -18.04
N PRO A 208 15.75 10.08 -16.94
CA PRO A 208 17.09 9.82 -16.43
C PRO A 208 17.25 8.35 -16.04
N ASP A 209 18.49 7.88 -16.00
CA ASP A 209 18.79 6.59 -15.39
C ASP A 209 18.34 6.64 -13.92
N HIS A 210 17.42 5.77 -13.51
CA HIS A 210 16.85 5.77 -12.16
C HIS A 210 16.94 4.41 -11.52
N CYS A 211 17.77 4.30 -10.46
CA CYS A 211 17.99 3.05 -9.74
C CYS A 211 17.66 3.23 -8.26
N ILE A 212 16.89 2.28 -7.71
CA ILE A 212 16.52 2.25 -6.29
C ILE A 212 16.98 0.92 -5.71
N VAL A 213 17.69 0.98 -4.58
CA VAL A 213 18.19 -0.19 -3.87
C VAL A 213 17.79 -0.08 -2.41
N ILE A 214 17.29 -1.19 -1.87
CA ILE A 214 17.01 -1.36 -0.44
C ILE A 214 17.69 -2.65 0.01
N LYS A 215 18.47 -2.58 1.10
CA LYS A 215 19.13 -3.74 1.68
C LYS A 215 18.76 -3.91 3.16
N TYR A 216 18.52 -5.14 3.55
CA TYR A 216 18.36 -5.50 4.95
C TYR A 216 19.74 -5.59 5.62
N VAL A 217 19.98 -4.73 6.61
CA VAL A 217 21.24 -4.67 7.36
C VAL A 217 20.90 -4.62 8.85
N PRO A 218 20.83 -5.77 9.55
CA PRO A 218 20.36 -5.85 10.94
C PRO A 218 21.06 -4.89 11.91
N PHE A 219 22.34 -4.61 11.66
CA PHE A 219 23.15 -3.77 12.55
C PHE A 219 22.60 -2.34 12.73
N VAL A 220 21.91 -1.79 11.72
CA VAL A 220 21.37 -0.43 11.80
C VAL A 220 19.99 -0.35 12.47
N GLY A 221 19.52 -1.47 13.05
CA GLY A 221 18.33 -1.57 13.89
C GLY A 221 17.07 -1.92 13.15
#